data_AF-A0A940TPM1-F1
#
_entry.id   AF-A0A940TPM1-F1
#
_cell.length_a   1.000
_cell.length_b   1.000
_cell.length_c   1.000
_cell.angle_alpha   90.00
_cell.angle_beta   90.00
_cell.angle_gamma   90.00
#
_symmetry.space_group_name_H-M   'P 1'
#
loop_
_entity.id
_entity.type
_entity.pdbx_description
1 polymer ?
#
loop_
_entity_poly.entity_id
_entity_poly.type
_entity_poly.pdbx_seq_one_letter_code
_entity_poly.pdbx_strand_id
1 'polypeptide(L)'
;MNPAGRKWLPTLIVLAIFLFPILFIHPKTYITLTISGLAMGMLLFLVSSGFSLIFGFLSVLNLAHGALFTWGAYIGFTSFTLINKWTGWGGPDSVFSNIVIFLLALIIAGLLVSLLGIITERLVIRPVYGSHLFQIFITVGAMIVME
;
A
#
# COMPACT_ATOMS: atom_id res chain seq x y z
N MET A 1 36.46 32.40 -38.21
CA MET A 1 35.24 32.54 -37.38
C MET A 1 35.11 31.30 -36.51
N ASN A 2 35.15 31.46 -35.19
CA ASN A 2 35.44 30.37 -34.24
C ASN A 2 34.17 29.52 -33.93
N PRO A 3 34.15 28.21 -34.23
CA PRO A 3 32.97 27.35 -34.07
C PRO A 3 32.64 26.94 -32.61
N ALA A 4 33.42 27.41 -31.64
CA ALA A 4 33.24 27.07 -30.22
C ALA A 4 32.14 27.87 -29.49
N GLY A 5 31.66 28.98 -30.06
CA GLY A 5 30.77 29.93 -29.36
C GLY A 5 29.27 29.57 -29.32
N ARG A 6 28.81 28.52 -30.01
CA ARG A 6 27.37 28.24 -30.21
C ARG A 6 26.82 27.03 -29.45
N LYS A 7 27.65 26.36 -28.64
CA LYS A 7 27.24 25.15 -27.89
C LYS A 7 26.26 25.43 -26.74
N TRP A 8 26.20 26.67 -26.25
CA TRP A 8 25.34 27.08 -25.13
C TRP A 8 23.93 27.54 -25.53
N LEU A 9 23.71 27.86 -26.81
CA LEU A 9 22.39 28.24 -27.31
C LEU A 9 21.31 27.17 -27.08
N PRO A 10 21.52 25.88 -27.44
CA PRO A 10 20.49 24.86 -27.24
C PRO A 10 20.16 24.65 -25.76
N THR A 11 21.15 24.72 -24.86
CA THR A 11 20.92 24.61 -23.41
C THR A 11 20.10 25.77 -22.86
N LEU A 12 20.35 27.00 -23.32
CA LEU A 12 19.55 28.18 -22.94
C LEU A 12 18.11 28.10 -23.45
N ILE A 13 17.89 27.57 -24.66
CA ILE A 13 16.56 27.37 -25.23
C ILE A 13 15.77 26.35 -24.40
N VAL A 14 16.39 25.23 -24.03
CA VAL A 14 15.75 24.21 -23.18
C VAL A 14 15.39 24.79 -21.81
N LEU A 15 16.30 25.57 -21.20
CA LEU A 15 16.05 26.22 -19.92
C LEU A 15 14.90 27.24 -20.02
N ALA A 16 14.86 28.02 -21.11
CA ALA A 16 13.80 28.98 -21.36
C ALA A 16 12.43 28.30 -21.54
N ILE A 17 12.37 27.20 -22.29
CA ILE A 17 11.14 26.42 -22.47
C ILE A 17 10.67 25.82 -21.13
N PHE A 18 11.59 25.33 -20.31
CA PHE A 18 11.26 24.76 -18.99
C PHE A 18 10.76 25.82 -18.00
N LEU A 19 11.29 27.04 -18.08
CA LEU A 19 10.93 28.16 -17.19
C LEU A 19 9.76 29.01 -17.73
N PHE A 20 9.45 28.95 -19.02
CA PHE A 20 8.38 29.73 -19.64
C PHE A 20 7.01 29.60 -18.94
N PRO A 21 6.58 28.41 -18.46
CA PRO A 21 5.33 28.27 -17.72
C PRO A 21 5.27 29.08 -16.42
N ILE A 22 6.43 29.46 -15.85
CA ILE A 22 6.52 30.24 -14.60
C ILE A 22 5.90 31.62 -14.72
N LEU A 23 5.93 32.20 -15.92
CA LEU A 23 5.38 33.54 -16.17
C LEU A 23 3.85 33.57 -16.15
N PHE A 24 3.18 32.43 -16.33
CA PHE A 24 1.72 32.34 -16.47
C PHE A 24 1.01 31.79 -15.22
N ILE A 25 1.74 31.25 -14.25
CA ILE A 25 1.17 30.62 -13.06
C ILE A 25 1.17 31.59 -11.88
N HIS A 26 0.03 31.71 -11.19
CA HIS A 26 -0.10 32.56 -10.02
C HIS A 26 0.86 32.15 -8.89
N PRO A 27 1.46 33.11 -8.15
CA PRO A 27 2.43 32.82 -7.07
C PRO A 27 1.90 31.86 -6.01
N LYS A 28 0.60 31.92 -5.71
CA LYS A 28 -0.05 31.00 -4.75
C LYS A 28 0.01 29.55 -5.23
N THR A 29 -0.31 29.29 -6.50
CA THR A 29 -0.29 27.96 -7.10
C THR A 29 1.13 27.39 -7.14
N TYR A 30 2.13 28.25 -7.39
CA TYR A 30 3.54 27.87 -7.31
C TYR A 30 3.91 27.33 -5.94
N ILE A 31 3.63 28.11 -4.89
CA ILE A 31 3.93 27.73 -3.51
C ILE A 31 3.21 26.43 -3.15
N THR A 32 1.93 26.30 -3.52
CA THR A 32 1.16 25.08 -3.27
C THR A 32 1.78 23.87 -3.95
N LEU A 33 2.09 23.93 -5.26
CA LEU A 33 2.67 22.80 -5.99
C LEU A 33 4.06 22.42 -5.47
N THR A 34 4.89 23.39 -5.12
CA THR A 34 6.21 23.12 -4.54
C THR A 34 6.08 22.43 -3.18
N ILE A 35 5.20 22.91 -2.31
CA ILE A 35 4.96 22.28 -1.01
C ILE A 35 4.34 20.89 -1.17
N SER A 36 3.36 20.71 -2.06
CA SER A 36 2.75 19.41 -2.33
C SER A 36 3.75 18.41 -2.90
N GLY A 37 4.61 18.84 -3.83
CA GLY A 37 5.68 18.01 -4.38
C GLY A 37 6.71 17.62 -3.32
N LEU A 38 7.10 18.57 -2.46
CA LEU A 38 8.00 18.30 -1.33
C LEU A 38 7.36 17.35 -0.31
N ALA A 39 6.08 17.53 0.00
CA ALA A 39 5.31 16.63 0.88
C ALA A 39 5.25 15.21 0.32
N MET A 40 4.96 15.06 -0.98
CA MET A 40 4.98 13.77 -1.66
C MET A 40 6.38 13.14 -1.64
N GLY A 41 7.42 13.95 -1.88
CA GLY A 41 8.82 13.51 -1.79
C GLY A 41 9.20 13.04 -0.38
N MET A 42 8.79 13.76 0.66
CA MET A 42 9.00 13.35 2.06
C MET A 42 8.25 12.06 2.39
N LEU A 43 7.02 11.88 1.91
CA LEU A 43 6.27 10.63 2.06
C LEU A 43 7.02 9.47 1.42
N LEU A 44 7.46 9.62 0.16
CA LEU A 44 8.22 8.59 -0.55
C LEU A 44 9.57 8.30 0.14
N PHE A 45 10.26 9.32 0.63
CA PHE A 45 11.49 9.18 1.40
C PHE A 45 11.26 8.40 2.70
N LEU A 46 10.23 8.75 3.47
CA LEU A 46 9.87 8.05 4.69
C LEU A 46 9.55 6.58 4.43
N VAL A 47 8.72 6.31 3.41
CA VAL A 47 8.39 4.93 2.99
C VAL A 47 9.65 4.16 2.60
N SER A 48 10.51 4.72 1.74
CA SER A 48 11.76 4.08 1.32
C SER A 48 12.74 3.85 2.48
N SER A 49 12.86 4.81 3.39
CA SER A 49 13.72 4.68 4.57
C SER A 49 13.21 3.62 5.53
N GLY A 50 11.87 3.55 5.73
CA GLY A 50 11.21 2.52 6.51
C GLY A 50 11.45 1.13 5.92
N PHE A 51 11.23 0.93 4.62
CA PHE A 51 11.54 -0.35 3.96
C PHE A 51 13.01 -0.73 4.13
N SER A 52 13.95 0.22 3.94
CA SER A 52 15.39 -0.04 4.10
C SER A 52 15.74 -0.48 5.54
N LEU A 53 15.15 0.16 6.55
CA LEU A 53 15.34 -0.23 7.95
C LEU A 53 14.76 -1.62 8.24
N ILE A 54 13.54 -1.89 7.77
CA ILE A 54 12.89 -3.20 7.95
C ILE A 54 13.74 -4.32 7.31
N PHE A 55 14.25 -4.11 6.08
CA PHE A 55 15.17 -5.04 5.42
C PHE A 55 16.53 -5.15 6.12
N GLY A 56 16.97 -4.12 6.84
CA GLY A 56 18.23 -4.10 7.58
C GLY A 56 18.19 -4.85 8.92
N PHE A 57 17.02 -5.01 9.54
CA PHE A 57 16.88 -5.57 10.89
C PHE A 57 16.06 -6.88 10.99
N LEU A 58 15.21 -7.23 10.01
CA LEU A 58 14.37 -8.43 10.10
C LEU A 58 15.04 -9.67 9.47
N SER A 59 14.99 -10.79 10.18
CA SER A 59 15.43 -12.10 9.68
C SER A 59 14.43 -12.77 8.72
N VAL A 60 13.15 -12.39 8.79
CA VAL A 60 12.02 -12.97 8.06
C VAL A 60 11.02 -11.85 7.79
N LEU A 61 10.79 -11.53 6.51
CA LEU A 61 9.89 -10.46 6.09
C LEU A 61 8.72 -11.05 5.30
N ASN A 62 7.49 -10.73 5.73
CA ASN A 62 6.26 -11.20 5.09
C ASN A 62 5.46 -10.00 4.53
N LEU A 63 5.56 -9.78 3.22
CA LEU A 63 4.78 -8.75 2.53
C LEU A 63 3.34 -9.18 2.23
N ALA A 64 3.05 -10.48 2.20
CA ALA A 64 1.71 -11.00 1.93
C ALA A 64 0.68 -10.70 3.05
N HIS A 65 1.13 -10.20 4.20
CA HIS A 65 0.25 -9.75 5.28
C HIS A 65 -0.83 -8.76 4.80
N GLY A 66 -0.50 -7.86 3.87
CA GLY A 66 -1.49 -6.93 3.30
C GLY A 66 -2.64 -7.64 2.59
N ALA A 67 -2.36 -8.69 1.83
CA ALA A 67 -3.39 -9.50 1.17
C ALA A 67 -4.26 -10.25 2.19
N LEU A 68 -3.65 -10.82 3.24
CA LEU A 68 -4.39 -11.47 4.34
C LEU A 68 -5.34 -10.49 5.05
N PHE A 69 -4.93 -9.22 5.20
CA PHE A 69 -5.79 -8.18 5.75
C PHE A 69 -7.00 -7.89 4.85
N THR A 70 -6.81 -7.78 3.54
CA THR A 70 -7.90 -7.59 2.56
C THR A 70 -8.88 -8.76 2.58
N TRP A 71 -8.38 -9.99 2.61
CA TRP A 71 -9.20 -11.19 2.80
C TRP A 71 -9.99 -11.15 4.11
N GLY A 72 -9.39 -10.70 5.20
CA GLY A 72 -10.09 -10.52 6.47
C GLY A 72 -11.21 -9.52 6.43
N ALA A 73 -11.01 -8.38 5.75
CA ALA A 73 -12.07 -7.40 5.54
C ALA A 73 -13.23 -7.98 4.72
N TYR A 74 -12.93 -8.72 3.64
CA TYR A 74 -13.96 -9.32 2.78
C TYR A 74 -14.73 -10.43 3.49
N ILE A 75 -14.02 -11.31 4.21
CA ILE A 75 -14.63 -12.38 5.01
C ILE A 75 -15.47 -11.78 6.14
N GLY A 76 -14.99 -10.74 6.82
CA GLY A 76 -15.74 -10.05 7.88
C GLY A 76 -17.03 -9.43 7.34
N PHE A 77 -16.96 -8.73 6.21
CA PHE A 77 -18.13 -8.14 5.56
C PHE A 77 -19.14 -9.19 5.08
N THR A 78 -18.67 -10.23 4.41
CA THR A 78 -19.53 -11.34 3.95
C THR A 78 -20.15 -12.10 5.13
N SER A 79 -19.41 -12.35 6.20
CA SER A 79 -19.95 -12.98 7.42
C SER A 79 -21.00 -12.11 8.09
N PHE A 80 -20.74 -10.80 8.22
CA PHE A 80 -21.70 -9.84 8.78
C PHE A 80 -23.01 -9.83 7.99
N THR A 81 -22.93 -9.75 6.66
CA THR A 81 -24.10 -9.73 5.78
C THR A 81 -24.86 -11.05 5.78
N LEU A 82 -24.18 -12.20 5.81
CA LEU A 82 -24.80 -13.51 5.90
C LEU A 82 -25.52 -13.72 7.24
N ILE A 83 -24.88 -13.42 8.37
CA ILE A 83 -25.50 -13.54 9.69
C ILE A 83 -26.73 -12.64 9.77
N ASN A 84 -26.63 -11.41 9.29
CA ASN A 84 -27.75 -10.49 9.27
C ASN A 84 -28.91 -11.03 8.40
N LYS A 85 -28.62 -11.54 7.20
CA LYS A 85 -29.63 -12.12 6.30
C LYS A 85 -30.34 -13.35 6.90
N TRP A 86 -29.62 -14.19 7.65
CA TRP A 86 -30.17 -15.41 8.25
C TRP A 86 -30.93 -15.15 9.55
N THR A 87 -30.44 -14.26 10.39
CA THR A 87 -31.05 -13.96 11.69
C THR A 87 -32.18 -12.93 11.58
N GLY A 88 -32.12 -12.03 10.59
CA GLY A 88 -32.99 -10.87 10.49
C GLY A 88 -32.82 -9.88 11.64
N TRP A 89 -31.75 -10.02 12.44
CA TRP A 89 -31.53 -9.21 13.64
C TRP A 89 -30.92 -7.85 13.36
N GLY A 90 -30.33 -7.65 12.18
CA GLY A 90 -29.73 -6.39 11.81
C GLY A 90 -30.74 -5.47 11.11
N GLY A 91 -30.79 -4.24 11.60
CA GLY A 91 -31.62 -3.18 11.08
C GLY A 91 -31.20 -1.82 11.64
N PRO A 92 -31.75 -0.71 11.12
CA PRO A 92 -31.42 0.64 11.59
C PRO A 92 -31.77 0.86 13.06
N ASP A 93 -32.80 0.18 13.55
CA ASP A 93 -33.43 0.47 14.84
C ASP A 93 -32.77 -0.25 16.03
N SER A 94 -31.89 -1.22 15.79
CA SER A 94 -31.28 -2.07 16.84
C SER A 94 -29.75 -2.00 16.83
N VAL A 95 -29.18 -1.08 17.59
CA VAL A 95 -27.70 -0.94 17.73
C VAL A 95 -27.08 -2.16 18.41
N PHE A 96 -27.73 -2.71 19.44
CA PHE A 96 -27.18 -3.82 20.22
C PHE A 96 -27.02 -5.11 19.38
N SER A 97 -28.01 -5.45 18.54
CA SER A 97 -27.92 -6.63 17.67
C SER A 97 -26.82 -6.47 16.62
N ASN A 98 -26.66 -5.28 16.03
CA ASN A 98 -25.59 -5.01 15.08
C ASN A 98 -24.19 -5.19 15.71
N ILE A 99 -24.00 -4.81 16.97
CA ILE A 99 -22.74 -5.04 17.70
C ILE A 99 -22.48 -6.54 17.89
N VAL A 100 -23.50 -7.31 18.26
CA VAL A 100 -23.36 -8.77 18.43
C VAL A 100 -22.99 -9.44 17.10
N ILE A 101 -23.66 -9.08 16.01
CA ILE A 101 -23.37 -9.60 14.66
C ILE A 101 -21.95 -9.21 14.23
N PHE A 102 -21.53 -7.97 14.50
CA PHE A 102 -20.18 -7.51 14.23
C PHE A 102 -19.12 -8.32 14.98
N LEU A 103 -19.32 -8.57 16.29
CA LEU A 103 -18.39 -9.38 17.08
C LEU A 103 -18.31 -10.82 16.59
N LEU A 104 -19.44 -11.42 16.22
CA LEU A 104 -19.47 -12.76 15.61
C LEU A 104 -18.74 -12.79 14.26
N ALA A 105 -18.98 -11.80 13.40
CA ALA A 105 -18.30 -11.68 12.12
C ALA A 105 -16.78 -11.49 12.29
N LEU A 106 -16.35 -10.73 13.31
CA LEU A 106 -14.95 -10.54 13.66
C LEU A 106 -14.27 -11.87 14.04
N ILE A 107 -14.93 -12.68 14.88
CA ILE A 107 -14.42 -13.99 15.29
C ILE A 107 -14.29 -14.93 14.08
N ILE A 108 -15.32 -14.97 13.23
CA ILE A 108 -15.32 -15.81 12.02
C ILE A 108 -14.21 -15.37 11.06
N ALA A 109 -14.08 -14.06 10.83
CA ALA A 109 -13.01 -13.50 10.00
C ALA A 109 -11.63 -13.85 10.56
N GLY A 110 -11.42 -13.68 11.87
CA GLY A 110 -10.16 -14.04 12.53
C GLY A 110 -9.80 -15.52 12.36
N LEU A 111 -10.78 -16.42 12.54
CA LEU A 111 -10.56 -17.86 12.37
C LEU A 111 -10.21 -18.24 10.92
N LEU A 112 -10.96 -17.72 9.95
CA LEU A 112 -10.75 -18.04 8.53
C LEU A 112 -9.45 -17.43 8.00
N VAL A 113 -9.13 -16.18 8.37
CA VAL A 113 -7.85 -15.55 7.99
C VAL A 113 -6.67 -16.24 8.68
N SER A 114 -6.81 -16.65 9.94
CA SER A 114 -5.79 -17.44 10.63
C SER A 114 -5.50 -18.75 9.88
N LEU A 115 -6.56 -19.44 9.43
CA LEU A 115 -6.41 -20.64 8.61
C LEU A 115 -5.68 -20.35 7.28
N LEU A 116 -6.06 -19.28 6.57
CA LEU A 116 -5.37 -18.84 5.36
C LEU A 116 -3.90 -18.48 5.62
N GLY A 117 -3.62 -17.82 6.74
CA GLY A 117 -2.27 -17.49 7.19
C GLY A 117 -1.43 -18.73 7.46
N ILE A 118 -1.98 -19.76 8.13
CA ILE A 118 -1.30 -21.03 8.36
C ILE A 118 -1.02 -21.78 7.05
N ILE A 119 -1.97 -21.76 6.11
CA ILE A 119 -1.80 -22.37 4.79
C ILE A 119 -0.68 -21.66 4.03
N THR A 120 -0.72 -20.33 3.99
CA THR A 120 0.30 -19.49 3.35
C THR A 120 1.67 -19.73 3.96
N GLU A 121 1.75 -19.74 5.29
CA GLU A 121 2.98 -19.98 6.02
C GLU A 121 3.57 -21.36 5.66
N ARG A 122 2.76 -22.42 5.71
CA ARG A 122 3.24 -23.79 5.46
C ARG A 122 3.62 -24.05 4.01
N LEU A 123 2.84 -23.55 3.06
CA LEU A 123 3.00 -23.88 1.64
C LEU A 123 3.94 -22.92 0.91
N VAL A 124 3.97 -21.65 1.29
CA VAL A 124 4.67 -20.60 0.55
C VAL A 124 5.93 -20.16 1.28
N ILE A 125 5.82 -19.83 2.57
CA ILE A 125 6.88 -19.13 3.30
C ILE A 125 7.90 -20.11 3.87
N ARG A 126 7.43 -21.13 4.60
CA ARG A 126 8.27 -22.12 5.29
C ARG A 126 9.26 -22.86 4.37
N PRO A 127 8.94 -23.22 3.11
CA PRO A 127 9.90 -23.88 2.22
C PRO A 127 11.10 -23.02 1.82
N VAL A 128 11.00 -21.70 1.97
CA VAL A 128 11.97 -20.72 1.46
C VAL A 128 12.81 -20.10 2.61
N TYR A 129 12.60 -20.57 3.84
CA TYR A 129 13.39 -20.16 5.00
C TYR A 129 14.88 -20.44 4.80
N GLY A 130 15.70 -19.45 5.15
CA GLY A 130 17.16 -19.47 4.98
C GLY A 130 17.67 -18.57 3.86
N SER A 131 16.81 -18.11 2.93
CA SER A 131 17.20 -17.14 1.89
C SER A 131 16.35 -15.88 1.92
N HIS A 132 16.93 -14.77 2.41
CA HIS A 132 16.20 -13.50 2.56
C HIS A 132 15.70 -12.94 1.22
N LEU A 133 16.48 -13.02 0.14
CA LEU A 133 16.06 -12.53 -1.17
C LEU A 133 14.85 -13.32 -1.71
N PHE A 134 14.91 -14.65 -1.67
CA PHE A 134 13.81 -15.48 -2.14
C PHE A 134 12.56 -15.33 -1.30
N GLN A 135 12.70 -15.05 0.00
CA GLN A 135 11.58 -14.77 0.87
C GLN A 135 10.82 -13.49 0.48
N ILE A 136 11.53 -12.45 0.02
CA ILE A 136 10.90 -11.23 -0.49
C ILE A 136 10.12 -11.56 -1.76
N PHE A 137 10.75 -12.23 -2.74
CA PHE A 137 10.09 -12.56 -4.00
C PHE A 137 8.85 -13.44 -3.82
N ILE A 138 8.92 -14.47 -2.97
CA ILE A 138 7.80 -15.39 -2.75
C ILE A 138 6.63 -14.70 -2.03
N THR A 139 6.91 -13.79 -1.09
CA THR A 139 5.87 -13.07 -0.34
C THR A 139 5.22 -11.96 -1.16
N VAL A 140 5.97 -11.28 -2.04
CA VAL A 140 5.39 -10.38 -3.05
C VAL A 140 4.55 -11.16 -4.07
N GLY A 141 5.05 -12.29 -4.56
CA GLY A 141 4.29 -13.15 -5.47
C GLY A 141 2.99 -13.66 -4.84
N ALA A 142 3.05 -14.10 -3.58
CA ALA A 142 1.88 -14.54 -2.82
C ALA A 142 0.88 -13.41 -2.57
N MET A 143 1.36 -12.19 -2.28
CA MET A 143 0.50 -11.00 -2.22
C MET A 143 -0.27 -10.83 -3.53
N ILE A 144 0.42 -10.78 -4.68
CA ILE A 144 -0.21 -10.54 -5.99
C ILE A 144 -1.21 -11.63 -6.38
N VAL A 145 -0.97 -12.89 -6.01
CA VAL A 145 -1.89 -14.01 -6.31
C VAL A 145 -3.12 -13.99 -5.40
N MET A 146 -3.00 -13.47 -4.18
CA MET A 146 -4.09 -13.41 -3.21
C MET A 146 -4.92 -12.13 -3.31
N GLU A 147 -4.35 -11.03 -3.81
CA GLU A 147 -5.06 -9.77 -4.05
C GLU A 147 -5.96 -9.83 -5.29
#